data_AF-A0A1G4V522-F1
#
_entry.id   AF-A0A1G4V522-F1
#
_cell.length_a   1.000
_cell.length_b   1.000
_cell.length_c   1.000
_cell.angle_alpha   90.00
_cell.angle_beta   90.00
_cell.angle_gamma   90.00
#
_symmetry.space_group_name_H-M   'P 1'
#
loop_
_entity.id
_entity.type
_entity.pdbx_description
1 polymer ?
#
loop_
_entity_poly.entity_id
_entity_poly.type
_entity_poly.pdbx_seq_one_letter_code
_entity_poly.pdbx_strand_id
1 'polypeptide(L)'
;MKNFAIKLVWFTTIYVFVFAGLCQTNTPLPILMSLFIIGSFLIPYMVYTVLIDKYKTTKTFKDWYNDYPVKTLEKEETALS
;
A
#
# COMPACT_ATOMS: atom_id res chain seq x y z
N MET A 1 -5.57 -15.77 -4.56
CA MET A 1 -5.87 -15.40 -5.96
C MET A 1 -4.79 -14.45 -6.44
N LYS A 2 -4.19 -14.69 -7.60
CA LYS A 2 -3.16 -13.81 -8.20
C LYS A 2 -3.75 -12.39 -8.22
N ASN A 3 -3.25 -11.48 -7.37
CA ASN A 3 -3.70 -10.08 -7.20
C ASN A 3 -4.86 -9.81 -6.20
N PHE A 4 -5.12 -10.66 -5.20
CA PHE A 4 -6.12 -10.33 -4.17
C PHE A 4 -5.69 -9.14 -3.29
N ALA A 5 -4.46 -9.18 -2.77
CA ALA A 5 -3.95 -8.13 -1.88
C ALA A 5 -3.96 -6.76 -2.55
N ILE A 6 -3.51 -6.65 -3.81
CA ILE A 6 -3.49 -5.36 -4.53
C ILE A 6 -4.90 -4.81 -4.81
N LYS A 7 -5.87 -5.67 -5.13
CA LYS A 7 -7.27 -5.25 -5.32
C LYS A 7 -7.86 -4.74 -4.00
N LEU A 8 -7.53 -5.42 -2.91
CA LEU A 8 -7.98 -5.05 -1.58
C LEU A 8 -7.38 -3.70 -1.15
N VAL A 9 -6.11 -3.44 -1.45
CA VAL A 9 -5.49 -2.12 -1.24
C VAL A 9 -6.27 -1.03 -1.98
N TRP A 10 -6.48 -1.17 -3.29
CA TRP A 10 -7.25 -0.20 -4.09
C TRP A 10 -8.64 0.05 -3.52
N PHE A 11 -9.34 -1.01 -3.13
CA PHE A 11 -10.64 -0.90 -2.47
C PHE A 11 -10.56 -0.11 -1.16
N THR A 12 -9.60 -0.44 -0.28
CA THR A 12 -9.43 0.27 0.99
C THR A 12 -9.07 1.75 0.79
N THR A 13 -8.26 2.09 -0.22
CA THR A 13 -7.92 3.47 -0.55
C THR A 13 -9.15 4.27 -1.00
N ILE A 14 -9.94 3.73 -1.93
CA ILE A 14 -11.18 4.38 -2.39
C ILE A 14 -12.15 4.55 -1.21
N TYR A 15 -12.29 3.52 -0.38
CA TYR A 15 -13.13 3.56 0.82
C TYR A 15 -12.74 4.71 1.76
N VAL A 16 -11.46 4.84 2.11
CA VAL A 16 -10.98 5.92 2.99
C VAL A 16 -11.18 7.29 2.34
N PHE A 17 -10.96 7.40 1.02
CA PHE A 17 -11.15 8.64 0.29
C PHE A 17 -12.62 9.10 0.29
N VAL A 18 -13.55 8.18 0.04
CA VAL A 18 -14.99 8.44 0.12
C VAL A 18 -15.40 8.79 1.54
N PHE A 19 -14.90 8.06 2.54
CA PHE A 19 -15.18 8.34 3.95
C PHE A 19 -14.72 9.76 4.34
N ALA A 20 -13.49 10.15 3.95
CA ALA A 20 -12.98 11.49 4.19
C ALA A 20 -13.83 12.57 3.50
N GLY A 21 -14.33 12.31 2.29
CA GLY A 21 -15.26 13.19 1.60
C GLY A 21 -16.61 13.33 2.33
N LEU A 22 -17.17 12.21 2.80
CA LEU A 22 -18.43 12.21 3.58
C LEU A 22 -18.30 13.00 4.88
N CYS A 23 -17.13 12.97 5.54
CA CYS A 23 -16.86 13.77 6.73
C CYS A 23 -16.93 15.29 6.49
N GLN A 24 -16.80 15.76 5.24
CA GLN A 24 -16.96 17.19 4.91
C GLN A 24 -18.41 17.59 4.57
N THR A 25 -19.34 16.63 4.57
CA THR A 25 -20.75 16.88 4.26
C THR A 25 -21.60 16.82 5.51
N ASN A 26 -22.87 17.22 5.42
CA ASN A 26 -23.83 17.12 6.53
C ASN A 26 -24.40 15.69 6.67
N THR A 27 -23.51 14.68 6.61
CA THR A 27 -23.88 13.26 6.72
C THR A 27 -24.23 12.92 8.17
N PRO A 28 -25.32 12.17 8.44
CA PRO A 28 -25.71 11.77 9.78
C PRO A 28 -24.59 11.04 10.53
N LEU A 29 -24.37 11.44 11.79
CA LEU A 29 -23.33 10.88 12.66
C LEU A 29 -23.40 9.34 12.80
N PRO A 30 -24.58 8.68 12.93
CA PRO A 30 -24.63 7.22 13.02
C PRO A 30 -24.07 6.50 11.79
N ILE A 31 -24.20 7.10 10.60
CA ILE A 31 -23.66 6.55 9.35
C ILE A 31 -22.13 6.69 9.33
N LEU A 32 -21.61 7.86 9.74
CA LEU A 32 -20.17 8.07 9.83
C LEU A 32 -19.53 7.15 10.88
N MET A 33 -20.19 6.96 12.02
CA MET A 33 -19.70 6.07 13.09
C MET A 33 -19.71 4.60 12.68
N SER A 34 -20.74 4.13 11.97
CA SER A 34 -20.76 2.75 11.47
C SER A 34 -19.66 2.50 10.43
N LEU A 35 -19.46 3.45 9.50
CA LEU A 35 -18.33 3.42 8.57
C LEU A 35 -17.00 3.41 9.34
N PHE A 36 -16.80 4.32 10.30
CA PHE A 36 -15.55 4.36 11.07
C PHE A 36 -15.21 3.02 11.76
N ILE A 37 -16.21 2.36 12.36
CA ILE A 37 -16.03 1.03 12.96
C ILE A 37 -15.61 0.00 11.91
N ILE A 38 -16.29 -0.04 10.75
CA ILE A 38 -15.93 -0.93 9.64
C ILE A 38 -14.49 -0.67 9.16
N GLY A 39 -14.13 0.60 8.96
CA GLY A 39 -12.79 1.01 8.56
C GLY A 39 -11.71 0.57 9.55
N SER A 40 -12.01 0.64 10.84
CA SER A 40 -11.09 0.22 11.92
C SER A 40 -10.72 -1.26 11.86
N PHE A 41 -11.59 -2.12 11.32
CA PHE A 41 -11.28 -3.53 11.06
C PHE A 41 -10.69 -3.75 9.66
N LEU A 42 -11.16 -2.98 8.67
CA LEU A 42 -10.75 -3.11 7.27
C LEU A 42 -9.26 -2.80 7.07
N ILE A 43 -8.72 -1.78 7.74
CA ILE A 43 -7.31 -1.40 7.57
C ILE A 43 -6.35 -2.47 8.12
N PRO A 44 -6.47 -2.96 9.37
CA PRO A 44 -5.63 -4.04 9.86
C PRO A 44 -5.76 -5.32 9.04
N TYR A 45 -6.97 -5.65 8.57
CA TYR A 45 -7.20 -6.79 7.69
C TYR A 45 -6.45 -6.65 6.36
N MET A 46 -6.46 -5.46 5.76
CA MET A 46 -5.68 -5.16 4.56
C MET A 46 -4.19 -5.31 4.79
N VAL A 47 -3.66 -4.71 5.85
CA VAL A 47 -2.23 -4.79 6.19
C VAL A 47 -1.82 -6.24 6.39
N TYR A 48 -2.57 -7.01 7.19
CA TYR A 48 -2.30 -8.43 7.40
C TYR A 48 -2.29 -9.21 6.09
N THR A 49 -3.30 -8.98 5.24
CA THR A 49 -3.43 -9.65 3.93
C THR A 49 -2.25 -9.34 3.01
N VAL A 50 -1.79 -8.09 2.99
CA VAL A 50 -0.62 -7.67 2.19
C VAL A 50 0.66 -8.32 2.71
N LEU A 51 0.85 -8.38 4.03
CA LEU A 51 2.06 -8.95 4.64
C LEU A 51 2.19 -10.45 4.42
N ILE A 52 1.08 -11.19 4.38
CA ILE A 52 1.08 -12.64 4.14
C ILE A 52 0.98 -13.01 2.65
N ASP A 53 0.71 -12.04 1.76
CA ASP A 53 0.58 -12.32 0.34
C ASP A 53 1.93 -12.76 -0.24
N LYS A 54 1.92 -13.85 -1.00
CA LYS A 54 3.12 -14.38 -1.67
C LYS A 54 3.39 -13.61 -2.96
N TYR A 55 3.71 -12.33 -2.81
CA TYR A 55 4.05 -11.47 -3.93
C TYR A 55 5.43 -11.83 -4.50
N LYS A 56 5.48 -12.13 -5.80
CA LYS A 56 6.73 -12.34 -6.53
C LYS A 56 6.99 -11.11 -7.40
N THR A 57 8.08 -10.42 -7.14
CA THR A 57 8.59 -9.32 -7.98
C THR A 57 9.93 -9.71 -8.59
N THR A 58 10.18 -9.26 -9.82
CA THR A 58 11.49 -9.39 -10.49
C THR A 58 12.50 -8.36 -9.98
N LYS A 59 12.02 -7.36 -9.22
CA LYS A 59 12.82 -6.28 -8.70
C LYS A 59 13.32 -6.63 -7.30
N THR A 60 14.63 -6.58 -7.11
CA THR A 60 15.26 -6.95 -5.84
C THR A 60 15.53 -5.70 -5.02
N PHE A 61 15.70 -5.84 -3.70
CA PHE A 61 16.10 -4.72 -2.84
C PHE A 61 17.42 -4.07 -3.27
N LYS A 62 18.29 -4.81 -3.99
CA LYS A 62 19.53 -4.29 -4.58
C LYS A 62 19.26 -3.19 -5.61
N ASP A 63 18.08 -3.19 -6.22
CA ASP A 63 17.62 -2.24 -7.23
C ASP A 63 16.70 -1.15 -6.64
N TRP A 64 16.56 -1.09 -5.30
CA TRP A 64 15.43 -0.42 -4.64
C TRP A 64 15.80 0.50 -3.47
N TYR A 65 16.89 1.23 -3.60
CA TYR A 65 16.77 2.66 -3.36
C TYR A 65 16.98 3.32 -4.70
N ASN A 66 15.89 3.58 -5.44
CA ASN A 66 15.93 4.41 -6.65
C ASN A 66 16.41 5.85 -6.36
N ASP A 67 16.67 6.15 -5.09
CA ASP A 67 17.25 7.39 -4.59
C ASP A 67 18.79 7.33 -4.57
N TYR A 68 19.39 6.14 -4.78
CA TYR A 68 20.83 5.98 -4.89
C TYR A 68 21.27 6.22 -6.34
N PRO A 69 22.23 7.13 -6.59
CA PRO A 69 22.68 7.41 -7.94
C PRO A 69 23.28 6.16 -8.58
N VAL A 70 22.74 5.76 -9.73
CA VAL A 70 23.15 4.55 -10.50
C VAL A 70 24.65 4.54 -10.84
N LYS A 71 25.29 5.72 -10.85
CA LYS A 71 26.71 5.91 -11.22
C LYS A 71 27.72 5.21 -10.30
N THR A 72 27.32 4.78 -9.10
CA THR A 72 28.25 4.16 -8.15
C THR A 72 28.46 2.67 -8.43
N LEU A 73 27.55 2.00 -9.14
CA LEU A 73 27.61 0.55 -9.37
C LEU A 73 28.55 0.14 -10.53
N GLU A 74 28.71 0.97 -11.56
CA GLU A 74 29.70 0.72 -12.63
C GLU A 74 31.16 0.88 -12.14
N LYS A 75 31.38 1.69 -11.10
CA LYS A 75 32.73 2.01 -10.61
C LYS A 75 33.34 0.91 -9.75
N GLU A 76 32.53 0.19 -8.97
CA GLU A 76 33.02 -0.92 -8.14
C GLU A 76 33.36 -2.16 -8.98
N GLU A 77 32.59 -2.46 -10.03
CA GLU A 77 32.84 -3.63 -10.89
C GLU A 77 34.13 -3.48 -11.71
N THR A 78 34.47 -2.24 -12.10
CA THR A 78 35.72 -1.93 -12.83
C THR A 78 36.94 -1.76 -11.91
N ALA A 79 36.73 -1.56 -10.60
CA ALA A 79 37.82 -1.41 -9.62
C ALA A 79 38.24 -2.75 -8.98
N LEU A 80 37.45 -3.81 -9.18
CA LEU A 80 37.73 -5.18 -8.73
C LEU A 80 38.16 -6.14 -9.86
N SER A 81 38.22 -5.65 -11.11
CA SER A 81 38.76 -6.35 -12.30
C SER A 81 40.18 -5.90 -12.63
#